data_AF-A0A938E8W4-F1
#
_entry.id   AF-A0A938E8W4-F1
#
_cell.length_a   1.000
_cell.length_b   1.000
_cell.length_c   1.000
_cell.angle_alpha   90.00
_cell.angle_beta   90.00
_cell.angle_gamma   90.00
#
_symmetry.space_group_name_H-M   'P 1'
#
loop_
_entity.id
_entity.type
_entity.pdbx_description
1 polymer ?
#
loop_
_entity_poly.entity_id
_entity_poly.type
_entity_poly.pdbx_seq_one_letter_code
_entity_poly.pdbx_strand_id
1 'polypeptide(L)' 'HELVRARSRDRAASAVWEGPATLDLFEAGGEELARLAPVGVGKGFRFTFAYTVDDLETVRDLRQ' A
#
# COMPACT_ATOMS: atom_id res chain seq x y z
N HIS A 1 -0.17 14.13 16.18
CA HIS A 1 0.20 13.08 15.20
C HIS A 1 1.20 13.66 14.22
N GLU A 2 1.96 12.84 13.49
CA GLU A 2 2.93 13.32 12.49
C GLU A 2 2.58 12.70 11.13
N LEU A 3 2.59 13.52 10.09
CA LEU A 3 2.57 13.03 8.71
C LEU A 3 3.99 12.64 8.32
N VAL A 4 4.15 11.38 7.92
CA VAL A 4 5.44 10.79 7.57
C VAL A 4 5.43 10.24 6.16
N ARG A 5 6.60 10.23 5.51
CA ARG A 5 6.83 9.62 4.20
C ARG A 5 7.73 8.41 4.37
N ALA A 6 7.27 7.27 3.87
CA ALA A 6 8.09 6.06 3.82
C ALA A 6 9.36 6.30 2.99
N ARG A 7 10.52 6.02 3.59
CA ARG A 7 11.82 6.03 2.93
C ARG A 7 12.30 4.58 2.85
N SER A 8 12.66 4.16 1.64
CA SER A 8 13.25 2.84 1.42
C SER A 8 14.31 2.93 0.33
N ARG A 9 15.36 2.11 0.48
CA ARG A 9 16.46 2.00 -0.48
C ARG A 9 16.66 0.54 -0.90
N ASP A 10 17.58 0.32 -1.84
CA ASP A 10 17.92 -1.00 -2.39
C ASP A 10 16.67 -1.74 -2.92
N ARG A 11 15.74 -0.98 -3.52
CA ARG A 11 14.46 -1.52 -4.00
C ARG A 11 14.70 -2.43 -5.19
N ALA A 12 14.21 -3.66 -5.10
CA ALA A 12 14.24 -4.64 -6.16
C ALA A 12 12.87 -5.31 -6.31
N ALA A 13 12.57 -5.78 -7.53
CA ALA A 13 11.39 -6.55 -7.82
C ALA A 13 11.75 -7.73 -8.74
N SER A 14 11.04 -8.84 -8.60
CA SER A 14 11.08 -9.92 -9.58
C SER A 14 10.44 -9.48 -10.91
N ALA A 15 10.43 -10.38 -11.89
CA ALA A 15 9.54 -10.23 -13.04
C ALA A 15 8.09 -10.01 -12.58
N VAL A 16 7.41 -9.08 -13.22
CA VAL A 16 6.01 -8.72 -12.94
C VAL A 16 5.10 -9.47 -13.89
N TRP A 17 4.16 -10.22 -13.33
CA TRP A 17 3.11 -10.89 -14.08
C TRP A 17 1.85 -10.04 -14.02
N GLU A 18 1.29 -9.68 -15.18
CA GLU A 18 0.07 -8.89 -15.31
C GLU A 18 -1.11 -9.77 -15.77
N GLY A 19 -2.32 -9.50 -15.27
CA GLY A 19 -3.53 -10.17 -15.72
C GLY A 19 -4.82 -9.46 -15.27
N PRO A 20 -6.01 -10.04 -15.52
CA PRO A 20 -7.26 -9.57 -14.93
C PRO A 20 -7.29 -9.81 -13.41
N ALA A 21 -8.10 -9.03 -12.68
CA ALA A 21 -8.28 -9.19 -11.23
C ALA A 21 -9.73 -8.94 -10.80
N THR A 22 -10.07 -9.52 -9.65
CA THR A 22 -11.28 -9.22 -8.88
C THR A 22 -10.86 -8.82 -7.46
N LEU A 23 -11.63 -7.95 -6.82
CA LEU A 23 -11.39 -7.53 -5.44
C LEU A 23 -12.72 -7.18 -4.79
N ASP A 24 -12.99 -7.81 -3.65
CA ASP A 24 -14.11 -7.50 -2.77
C ASP A 24 -13.57 -7.18 -1.37
N LEU A 25 -14.12 -6.13 -0.75
CA LEU A 25 -13.80 -5.73 0.62
C LEU A 25 -15.06 -5.92 1.47
N PHE A 26 -14.95 -6.75 2.51
CA PHE A 26 -16.09 -7.15 3.33
C PHE A 26 -16.13 -6.40 4.66
N GLU A 27 -17.33 -6.15 5.16
CA GLU A 27 -17.56 -5.60 6.49
C GLU A 27 -17.00 -6.54 7.55
N ALA A 28 -16.25 -5.97 8.50
CA ALA A 28 -15.77 -6.67 9.68
C ALA A 28 -15.82 -5.71 10.87
N GLY A 29 -16.35 -6.18 12.01
CA GLY A 29 -16.50 -5.34 13.19
C GLY A 29 -15.16 -4.78 13.66
N GLY A 30 -15.07 -3.45 13.80
CA GLY A 30 -13.84 -2.75 14.18
C GLY A 30 -12.92 -2.40 13.01
N GLU A 31 -13.24 -2.85 11.79
CA GLU A 31 -12.49 -2.54 10.57
C GLU A 31 -13.26 -1.55 9.70
N GLU A 32 -12.54 -0.62 9.07
CA GLU A 32 -13.14 0.38 8.17
C GLU A 32 -12.85 0.09 6.70
N LEU A 33 -12.16 -1.02 6.38
CA LEU A 33 -11.68 -1.32 5.04
C LEU A 33 -12.82 -1.39 3.99
N ALA A 34 -14.00 -1.90 4.37
CA ALA A 34 -15.16 -1.96 3.50
C ALA A 34 -15.68 -0.58 3.06
N ARG A 35 -15.39 0.50 3.81
CA ARG A 35 -15.72 1.88 3.41
C ARG A 35 -14.93 2.34 2.19
N LEU A 36 -13.85 1.63 1.84
CA LEU A 36 -13.05 1.83 0.64
C LEU A 36 -13.41 0.84 -0.47
N ALA A 37 -14.66 0.34 -0.49
CA ALA A 37 -15.14 -0.59 -1.50
C ALA A 37 -14.78 -0.13 -2.93
N PRO A 38 -14.25 -1.03 -3.79
CA PRO A 38 -13.85 -0.65 -5.13
C PRO A 38 -15.03 -0.15 -5.97
N VAL A 39 -14.87 1.00 -6.63
CA VAL A 39 -15.80 1.46 -7.69
C VAL A 39 -15.46 0.89 -9.07
N GLY A 40 -14.32 0.21 -9.18
CA GLY A 40 -13.83 -0.48 -10.36
C GLY A 40 -12.50 -1.17 -10.07
N VAL A 41 -12.25 -2.31 -10.73
CA VAL A 41 -11.01 -3.08 -10.59
C VAL A 41 -10.24 -3.07 -11.90
N GLY A 42 -8.98 -2.64 -11.84
CA GLY A 42 -8.07 -2.61 -12.97
C GLY A 42 -7.32 -3.93 -13.17
N LYS A 43 -6.06 -3.84 -13.57
CA LYS A 43 -5.17 -5.00 -13.75
C LYS A 43 -4.74 -5.58 -12.41
N GLY A 44 -4.57 -6.89 -12.37
CA GLY A 44 -3.87 -7.63 -11.32
C GLY A 44 -2.38 -7.75 -11.63
N PHE A 45 -1.57 -7.74 -10.56
CA PHE A 45 -0.13 -7.93 -10.65
C PHE A 45 0.34 -8.98 -9.64
N ARG A 46 1.25 -9.86 -10.05
CA ARG A 46 1.93 -10.82 -9.16
C ARG A 46 3.43 -10.71 -9.33
N PHE A 47 4.13 -10.41 -8.24
CA PHE A 47 5.59 -10.30 -8.18
C PHE A 47 6.07 -10.40 -6.74
N THR A 48 7.37 -10.62 -6.56
CA THR A 48 8.08 -10.48 -5.28
C THR A 48 8.84 -9.16 -5.28
N PHE A 49 8.96 -8.51 -4.12
CA PHE A 49 9.74 -7.28 -3.98
C PHE A 49 10.62 -7.33 -2.74
N ALA A 50 11.71 -6.57 -2.77
CA ALA A 50 12.66 -6.41 -1.69
C ALA A 50 13.02 -4.92 -1.54
N TYR A 51 13.30 -4.51 -0.31
CA TYR A 51 13.75 -3.16 0.02
C TYR A 51 14.38 -3.16 1.41
N THR A 52 15.28 -2.21 1.65
CA THR A 52 15.84 -1.92 2.97
C THR A 52 15.04 -0.77 3.61
N VAL A 53 14.68 -0.93 4.89
CA VAL A 53 14.15 0.14 5.74
C VAL A 53 15.20 0.49 6.78
N ASP A 54 15.70 1.72 6.70
CA ASP A 54 16.61 2.29 7.69
C ASP A 54 16.23 3.73 8.10
N ASP A 55 15.15 4.28 7.54
CA ASP A 55 14.72 5.66 7.78
C ASP A 55 13.21 5.88 7.59
N LEU A 56 12.71 7.01 8.09
CA LEU A 56 11.38 7.56 7.90
C LEU A 56 11.47 9.09 7.90
N GLU A 57 10.87 9.74 6.90
CA GLU A 57 10.91 11.21 6.79
C GLU A 57 9.65 11.84 7.43
N THR A 58 9.80 12.64 8.48
CA THR A 58 8.71 13.48 8.99
C THR A 58 8.46 14.64 8.04
N VAL A 59 7.27 14.67 7.43
CA VAL A 59 6.86 15.71 6.47
C VAL A 59 6.19 16.89 7.18
N ARG A 60 5.38 16.61 8.21
CA ARG A 60 4.68 17.64 8.98
C ARG A 60 4.28 17.13 10.36
N ASP A 61 4.59 17.88 11.41
CA ASP A 61 4.01 17.65 12.74
C ASP A 61 2.60 18.27 12.80
N LEU A 62 1.60 17.47 13.14
CA LEU A 62 0.19 17.89 13.22
C LEU A 62 -0.21 18.32 14.64
N ARG A 63 0.73 18.38 15.59
CA ARG A 63 0.52 18.99 16.91
C ARG A 63 0.80 20.49 16.92
N GLN A 64 1.41 20.99 15.84
CA GLN A 64 1.78 22.38 15.64
C GLN A 64 0.75 23.09 14.77
#